data_AF-A0A699VC33-F1
#
_entry.id   AF-A0A699VC33-F1
#
_cell.length_a   1.000
_cell.length_b   1.000
_cell.length_c   1.000
_cell.angle_alpha   90.00
_cell.angle_beta   90.00
_cell.angle_gamma   90.00
#
_symmetry.space_group_name_H-M   'P 1'
#
loop_
_entity.id
_entity.type
_entity.pdbx_description
1 polymer ?
#
loop_
_entity_poly.entity_id
_entity_poly.type
_entity_poly.pdbx_seq_one_letter_code
_entity_poly.pdbx_strand_id
1 'polypeptide(L)' 'MENELWNLKVNEYNMVAYTERFNELALMCPMMVELESVKVDAYIRGLSNNIKGEVTSSRPTNLIEAVRMAHK' A
#
# COMPACT_ATOMS: atom_id res chain seq x y z
N MET A 1 10.28 10.60 5.46
CA MET A 1 10.13 9.27 4.83
C MET A 1 9.19 8.41 5.66
N GLU A 2 9.51 8.14 6.93
CA GLU A 2 8.64 7.33 7.82
C GLU A 2 7.22 7.90 8.00
N ASN A 3 7.12 9.18 8.37
CA ASN A 3 5.84 9.87 8.50
C ASN A 3 5.10 9.96 7.16
N GLU A 4 5.82 10.02 6.04
CA GLU A 4 5.21 10.09 4.72
C GLU A 4 4.61 8.74 4.33
N LEU A 5 5.32 7.63 4.58
CA LEU A 5 4.85 6.27 4.33
C LEU A 5 3.54 5.99 5.06
N TRP A 6 3.43 6.38 6.34
CA TRP A 6 2.21 6.14 7.12
C TRP A 6 1.01 7.01 6.74
N ASN A 7 1.28 8.18 6.16
CA ASN A 7 0.27 9.14 5.74
C ASN A 7 0.00 9.13 4.23
N LEU A 8 0.72 8.28 3.47
CA LEU A 8 0.56 8.15 2.03
C LEU A 8 -0.86 7.67 1.72
N LYS A 9 -1.55 8.40 0.85
CA LYS A 9 -2.90 8.05 0.39
C LYS A 9 -2.94 8.10 -1.12
N VAL A 10 -3.75 7.24 -1.71
CA VAL A 10 -4.04 7.29 -3.14
C VAL A 10 -4.71 8.62 -3.44
N ASN A 11 -4.20 9.33 -4.44
CA ASN A 11 -4.92 10.45 -5.03
C ASN A 11 -5.97 9.87 -5.98
N GLU A 12 -7.19 10.42 -6.01
CA GLU A 12 -8.39 9.82 -6.63
C GLU A 12 -8.22 9.29 -8.07
N TYR A 13 -7.18 9.72 -8.78
CA TYR A 13 -6.96 9.41 -10.19
C TYR A 13 -5.65 8.68 -10.51
N ASN A 14 -4.81 8.34 -9.53
CA ASN A 14 -3.48 7.78 -9.85
C ASN A 14 -3.01 6.69 -8.86
N MET A 15 -3.54 5.48 -9.09
CA MET A 15 -3.12 4.28 -8.38
C MET A 15 -1.65 3.90 -8.67
N VAL A 16 -1.21 4.08 -9.91
CA VAL A 16 0.16 3.75 -10.35
C VAL A 16 1.18 4.60 -9.58
N ALA A 17 1.00 5.92 -9.55
CA ALA A 17 1.90 6.82 -8.81
C ALA A 17 1.87 6.57 -7.30
N TYR A 18 0.71 6.16 -6.75
CA TYR A 18 0.62 5.74 -5.36
C TYR A 18 1.49 4.51 -5.09
N THR A 19 1.39 3.47 -5.93
CA THR A 19 2.20 2.25 -5.78
C THR A 19 3.69 2.52 -5.96
N GLU A 20 4.07 3.31 -6.97
CA GLU A 20 5.46 3.73 -7.19
C GLU A 20 6.01 4.46 -5.95
N ARG A 21 5.27 5.46 -5.45
CA ARG A 21 5.69 6.23 -4.27
C ARG A 21 5.77 5.37 -3.01
N PHE A 22 4.83 4.46 -2.82
CA PHE A 22 4.87 3.52 -1.70
C PHE A 22 6.13 2.65 -1.75
N ASN A 23 6.47 2.11 -2.92
CA ASN A 23 7.66 1.28 -3.09
C ASN A 23 8.95 2.08 -2.82
N GLU A 24 9.05 3.31 -3.31
CA GLU A 24 10.18 4.20 -3.01
C GLU A 24 10.34 4.41 -1.50
N LEU A 25 9.24 4.75 -0.80
CA LEU A 25 9.26 5.00 0.64
C LEU A 25 9.56 3.73 1.44
N ALA A 26 9.07 2.57 1.00
CA ALA A 26 9.37 1.27 1.61
C ALA A 26 10.85 0.91 1.48
N LEU A 27 11.49 1.21 0.35
CA LEU A 27 12.93 1.03 0.15
C LEU A 27 13.77 1.96 1.02
N MET A 28 13.29 3.18 1.26
CA MET A 28 13.96 4.17 2.10
C MET A 28 13.81 3.90 3.60
N CYS A 29 12.75 3.19 4.01
CA CYS A 29 12.44 2.89 5.41
C CYS A 29 12.20 1.38 5.65
N PRO A 30 13.19 0.50 5.37
CA PRO A 30 12.99 -0.94 5.40
C PRO A 30 12.61 -1.49 6.78
N MET A 31 13.09 -0.87 7.86
CA MET A 31 12.76 -1.29 9.24
C MET A 31 11.27 -1.09 9.57
N MET A 32 10.58 -0.15 8.93
CA MET A 32 9.16 0.10 9.19
C MET A 32 8.23 -0.93 8.55
N VAL A 33 8.71 -1.58 7.48
CA VAL A 33 7.97 -2.54 6.67
C VAL A 33 8.75 -3.84 6.53
N GLU A 34 9.52 -4.17 7.56
CA GLU A 34 10.39 -5.34 7.60
C GLU A 34 9.59 -6.63 7.47
N LEU A 35 8.43 -6.69 8.14
CA LEU A 35 7.46 -7.76 8.00
C LEU A 35 6.55 -7.50 6.79
N GLU A 36 6.36 -8.53 5.98
CA GLU A 36 5.49 -8.46 4.80
C GLU A 36 4.04 -8.11 5.17
N SER A 37 3.53 -8.61 6.30
CA SER A 37 2.20 -8.26 6.80
C SER A 37 2.07 -6.77 7.12
N VAL A 38 3.09 -6.16 7.73
CA VAL A 38 3.11 -4.73 8.05
C VAL A 38 3.15 -3.90 6.76
N LYS A 39 3.92 -4.36 5.76
CA LYS A 39 3.99 -3.73 4.44
C LYS A 39 2.63 -3.75 3.73
N VAL A 40 1.95 -4.89 3.74
CA VAL A 40 0.60 -5.06 3.19
C VAL A 40 -0.40 -4.15 3.91
N ASP A 41 -0.41 -4.13 5.24
CA ASP A 41 -1.31 -3.28 6.02
C ASP A 41 -1.06 -1.79 5.75
N ALA A 42 0.21 -1.37 5.68
CA ALA A 42 0.59 0.00 5.36
C ALA A 42 0.07 0.42 3.98
N TYR A 43 0.20 -0.45 2.97
CA TYR A 43 -0.32 -0.22 1.63
C TYR A 43 -1.86 -0.13 1.62
N ILE A 44 -2.56 -1.06 2.27
CA ILE A 44 -4.03 -1.06 2.34
C ILE A 44 -4.56 0.18 3.07
N ARG A 45 -3.83 0.72 4.07
CA ARG A 45 -4.23 1.94 4.79
C ARG A 45 -4.32 3.17 3.90
N GLY A 46 -3.49 3.26 2.86
CA GLY A 46 -3.48 4.40 1.94
C GLY A 46 -4.51 4.32 0.81
N LEU A 47 -5.20 3.20 0.65
CA LEU A 47 -6.21 3.03 -0.41
C LEU A 47 -7.48 3.85 -0.15
N SER A 48 -8.17 4.20 -1.24
CA SER A 48 -9.50 4.80 -1.18
C SER A 48 -10.49 3.79 -0.61
N ASN A 49 -11.53 4.26 0.07
CA ASN A 49 -12.49 3.40 0.77
C ASN A 49 -13.14 2.37 -0.16
N ASN A 50 -13.37 2.74 -1.43
CA ASN A 50 -14.00 1.88 -2.44
C ASN A 50 -13.17 0.61 -2.70
N ILE A 51 -11.85 0.76 -2.82
CA ILE A 51 -10.94 -0.35 -3.16
C ILE A 51 -10.49 -1.08 -1.87
N LYS A 52 -10.30 -0.32 -0.79
CA LYS A 52 -9.78 -0.83 0.49
C LYS A 52 -10.58 -2.02 1.02
N GLY A 53 -11.91 -1.95 0.94
CA GLY A 53 -12.79 -3.03 1.41
C GLY A 53 -12.59 -4.34 0.65
N GLU A 54 -12.45 -4.27 -0.68
CA GLU A 54 -12.26 -5.44 -1.55
C GLU A 54 -10.89 -6.09 -1.33
N VAL A 55 -9.84 -5.27 -1.25
CA VAL A 55 -8.47 -5.76 -1.00
C VAL A 55 -8.37 -6.40 0.38
N THR A 56 -8.92 -5.75 1.42
CA THR A 56 -8.92 -6.29 2.79
C THR A 56 -9.65 -7.64 2.86
N SER A 57 -10.80 -7.77 2.20
CA SER A 57 -11.59 -9.01 2.18
C SER A 57 -10.88 -10.15 1.46
N SER A 58 -10.05 -9.83 0.47
CA SER A 58 -9.28 -10.79 -0.31
C SER A 58 -8.04 -11.33 0.43
N ARG A 59 -7.69 -10.73 1.59
CA ARG A 59 -6.58 -11.18 2.46
C ARG A 59 -5.26 -11.43 1.70
N PRO A 60 -4.71 -10.41 1.02
CA PRO A 60 -3.43 -10.56 0.33
C PRO A 60 -2.34 -10.99 1.30
N THR A 61 -1.49 -11.93 0.86
CA THR A 61 -0.39 -12.48 1.66
C THR A 61 0.92 -11.72 1.48
N ASN A 62 1.01 -10.92 0.42
CA ASN A 62 2.16 -10.10 0.07
C ASN A 62 1.74 -8.83 -0.69
N LEU A 63 2.67 -7.89 -0.81
CA LEU A 63 2.41 -6.60 -1.45
C LEU A 63 2.00 -6.74 -2.92
N ILE A 64 2.57 -7.70 -3.67
CA ILE A 64 2.24 -7.90 -5.09
C ILE A 64 0.77 -8.27 -5.25
N GLU A 65 0.24 -9.13 -4.38
CA GLU A 65 -1.19 -9.46 -4.38
C GLU A 65 -2.05 -8.24 -4.06
N ALA A 66 -1.69 -7.47 -3.02
CA ALA A 66 -2.41 -6.26 -2.64
C ALA A 66 -2.43 -5.22 -3.79
N VAL A 67 -1.30 -5.02 -4.45
CA VAL A 67 -1.15 -4.13 -5.61
C VAL A 67 -2.03 -4.61 -6.76
N ARG A 68 -1.99 -5.90 -7.10
CA ARG A 68 -2.79 -6.47 -8.19
C ARG A 68 -4.29 -6.35 -7.93
N MET A 69 -4.72 -6.57 -6.69
CA MET A 69 -6.12 -6.44 -6.29
C MET A 69 -6.59 -4.99 -6.34
N ALA A 70 -5.74 -4.03 -6.00
CA ALA A 70 -6.08 -2.62 -5.99
C ALA A 70 -6.12 -1.96 -7.39
N HIS A 71 -5.58 -2.63 -8.42
CA HIS A 71 -5.61 -2.19 -9.82
C HIS A 71 -6.70 -2.88 -10.66
N LYS A 72 -7.57 -3.69 -10.05
CA LYS A 72 -8.76 -4.22 -10.72
C LYS A 72 -9.75 -3.10 -11.02
#